data_AF-A0AA35GA38-F1
#
_entry.id   AF-A0AA35GA38-F1
#
_cell.length_a   1.000
_cell.length_b   1.000
_cell.length_c   1.000
_cell.angle_alpha   90.00
_cell.angle_beta   90.00
_cell.angle_gamma   90.00
#
_symmetry.space_group_name_H-M   'P 1'
#
loop_
_entity.id
_entity.type
_entity.pdbx_description
1 polymer ?
#
loop_
_entity_poly.entity_id
_entity_poly.type
_entity_poly.pdbx_seq_one_letter_code
_entity_poly.pdbx_strand_id
1 'polypeptide(L)'
;MDLSGYLHAVRWRLVGREGFLPAEDELPAHLRAYCPVAVRRTADPGAGGGLAVVLVPADALTPAERAGVAAGLAAAGPWGAAGPWPAHVVVAFVFAGTLTAPVLDEVLRLGTRGDGGRAVEPWVVDLESREVLRPGGPAFLADVLLHPHPPALPGEAEAGATPGVERPARDLPVPYVTYALLAAIGAVYLWLEVHGGSTRSSVLIRWGANYGPAIVLGGEYWRLFTAMFLHAGIAHLVMNGLVLAHMGRLVETLFGSWRFAFIYAAAGLSGSLMSLLLGSFVRPSVGASGALFGLFGAAVYFRIAAPRQWRVPWGQLLWPIGLNLAIGLLIPNIDNWAHLGGLAGGFAAAAVAGVPRQGRARWRRPAVLAVVAVAVLLVAGAFPIPVRARDALEQGQAAMAVRRYEEAEYWLREAARASPGDWRPHLELARLYYLTGRYEEAGAEAEQVLGLAPGNREARIILGAVEDARRRAGIRR
;
A
#
# COMPACT_ATOMS: atom_id res chain seq x y z
N MET A 1 -2.37 -33.07 -9.10
CA MET A 1 -3.13 -34.15 -9.73
C MET A 1 -3.00 -33.96 -11.23
N ASP A 2 -2.68 -35.01 -12.00
CA ASP A 2 -2.71 -34.98 -13.46
C ASP A 2 -4.16 -35.19 -13.95
N LEU A 3 -4.41 -35.03 -15.25
CA LEU A 3 -5.76 -35.14 -15.82
C LEU A 3 -6.39 -36.51 -15.56
N SER A 4 -5.61 -37.58 -15.68
CA SER A 4 -6.05 -38.96 -15.42
C SER A 4 -6.43 -39.15 -13.95
N GLY A 5 -5.59 -38.68 -13.01
CA GLY A 5 -5.88 -38.70 -11.57
C GLY A 5 -7.09 -37.85 -11.19
N TYR A 6 -7.32 -36.73 -11.87
CA TYR A 6 -8.49 -35.88 -11.69
C TYR A 6 -9.77 -36.58 -12.15
N LEU A 7 -9.77 -37.16 -13.35
CA LEU A 7 -10.90 -37.94 -13.86
C LEU A 7 -11.19 -39.17 -12.98
N HIS A 8 -10.15 -39.79 -12.42
CA HIS A 8 -10.29 -40.89 -11.47
C HIS A 8 -10.86 -40.43 -10.12
N ALA A 9 -10.48 -39.26 -9.61
CA ALA A 9 -11.01 -38.68 -8.38
C ALA A 9 -12.47 -38.20 -8.54
N VAL A 10 -12.79 -37.57 -9.67
CA VAL A 10 -14.14 -37.26 -10.14
C VAL A 10 -14.97 -38.54 -10.11
N ARG A 11 -14.53 -39.61 -10.81
CA ARG A 11 -15.18 -40.92 -10.84
C ARG A 11 -15.35 -41.55 -9.45
N TRP A 12 -14.33 -41.51 -8.60
CA TRP A 12 -14.36 -42.14 -7.28
C TRP A 12 -15.36 -41.48 -6.33
N ARG A 13 -15.37 -40.14 -6.22
CA ARG A 13 -16.26 -39.41 -5.31
C ARG A 13 -17.72 -39.41 -5.75
N LEU A 14 -17.90 -39.44 -7.05
CA LEU A 14 -19.18 -39.64 -7.71
C LEU A 14 -19.80 -41.02 -7.43
N VAL A 15 -18.97 -42.06 -7.31
CA VAL A 15 -19.40 -43.44 -6.99
C VAL A 15 -19.42 -43.72 -5.47
N GLY A 16 -18.61 -43.01 -4.69
CA GLY A 16 -18.29 -43.31 -3.28
C GLY A 16 -19.17 -42.66 -2.20
N ARG A 17 -20.33 -42.10 -2.54
CA ARG A 17 -21.31 -41.48 -1.60
C ARG A 17 -20.90 -40.16 -0.92
N GLU A 18 -19.82 -39.49 -1.32
CA GLU A 18 -19.45 -38.19 -0.70
C GLU A 18 -20.29 -37.00 -1.22
N GLY A 19 -20.97 -37.14 -2.36
CA GLY A 19 -21.95 -36.15 -2.83
C GLY A 19 -21.38 -34.79 -3.27
N PHE A 20 -20.06 -34.70 -3.44
CA PHE A 20 -19.33 -33.48 -3.85
C PHE A 20 -18.26 -33.81 -4.90
N LEU A 21 -18.00 -32.87 -5.82
CA LEU A 21 -16.98 -32.97 -6.87
C LEU A 21 -15.70 -32.24 -6.48
N PRO A 22 -14.53 -32.60 -7.05
CA PRO A 22 -13.25 -31.98 -6.71
C PRO A 22 -13.27 -30.46 -6.63
N ALA A 23 -12.68 -29.92 -5.56
CA ALA A 23 -12.55 -28.48 -5.36
C ALA A 23 -11.58 -27.87 -6.41
N GLU A 24 -11.69 -26.56 -6.64
CA GLU A 24 -10.85 -25.81 -7.60
C GLU A 24 -9.34 -26.02 -7.37
N ASP A 25 -8.94 -26.23 -6.12
CA ASP A 25 -7.56 -26.48 -5.70
C ASP A 25 -7.07 -27.91 -5.98
N GLU A 26 -7.94 -28.81 -6.43
CA GLU A 26 -7.61 -30.17 -6.88
C GLU A 26 -7.44 -30.26 -8.40
N LEU A 27 -7.80 -29.22 -9.18
CA LEU A 27 -7.54 -29.15 -10.62
C LEU A 27 -6.03 -29.17 -10.92
N PRO A 28 -5.60 -29.79 -12.04
CA PRO A 28 -4.25 -29.60 -12.57
C PRO A 28 -3.94 -28.10 -12.74
N ALA A 29 -2.74 -27.67 -12.34
CA ALA A 29 -2.39 -26.25 -12.23
C ALA A 29 -2.57 -25.45 -13.54
N HIS A 30 -2.36 -26.11 -14.70
CA HIS A 30 -2.53 -25.49 -16.02
C HIS A 30 -4.00 -25.27 -16.43
N LEU A 31 -4.95 -25.93 -15.76
CA LEU A 31 -6.40 -25.81 -16.05
C LEU A 31 -7.13 -24.85 -15.09
N ARG A 32 -6.52 -24.48 -13.95
CA ARG A 32 -7.13 -23.59 -12.95
C ARG A 32 -7.40 -22.17 -13.46
N ALA A 33 -6.64 -21.72 -14.46
CA ALA A 33 -6.83 -20.41 -15.07
C ALA A 33 -8.06 -20.35 -15.99
N TYR A 34 -8.55 -21.50 -16.45
CA TYR A 34 -9.55 -21.60 -17.52
C TYR A 34 -10.87 -22.23 -17.08
N CYS A 35 -10.95 -22.77 -15.86
CA CYS A 35 -12.08 -23.59 -15.43
C CYS A 35 -12.50 -23.27 -13.99
N PRO A 36 -13.40 -22.29 -13.76
CA PRO A 36 -14.13 -22.20 -12.50
C PRO A 36 -15.19 -23.31 -12.50
N VAL A 37 -14.84 -24.51 -12.01
CA VAL A 37 -15.78 -25.64 -11.96
C VAL A 37 -16.85 -25.40 -10.91
N ALA A 38 -18.10 -25.26 -11.34
CA ALA A 38 -19.27 -25.31 -10.48
C ALA A 38 -20.16 -26.48 -10.91
N VAL A 39 -20.16 -27.57 -10.14
CA VAL A 39 -21.21 -28.59 -10.28
C VAL A 39 -22.17 -28.43 -9.12
N ARG A 40 -23.41 -28.06 -9.46
CA ARG A 40 -24.48 -27.86 -8.49
C ARG A 40 -25.54 -28.93 -8.72
N ARG A 41 -25.76 -29.80 -7.73
CA ARG A 41 -26.94 -30.66 -7.69
C ARG A 41 -28.11 -29.76 -7.29
N THR A 42 -29.00 -29.44 -8.22
CA THR A 42 -30.25 -28.77 -7.83
C THR A 42 -31.21 -29.83 -7.33
N ALA A 43 -31.62 -29.72 -6.06
CA ALA A 43 -32.82 -30.38 -5.61
C ALA A 43 -34.00 -29.59 -6.16
N ASP A 44 -34.55 -30.12 -7.26
CA ASP A 44 -35.89 -29.86 -7.82
C ASP A 44 -36.09 -28.67 -8.78
N PRO A 45 -36.60 -28.93 -10.00
CA PRO A 45 -37.40 -27.94 -10.72
C PRO A 45 -38.89 -28.30 -10.84
N GLY A 46 -39.38 -29.42 -10.27
CA GLY A 46 -40.82 -29.69 -10.16
C GLY A 46 -41.30 -31.15 -10.16
N ALA A 47 -40.42 -32.15 -10.28
CA ALA A 47 -40.81 -33.57 -10.26
C ALA A 47 -39.59 -34.51 -10.27
N GLY A 48 -39.00 -34.83 -9.11
CA GLY A 48 -38.32 -36.11 -8.90
C GLY A 48 -37.07 -36.47 -9.73
N GLY A 49 -36.35 -35.52 -10.33
CA GLY A 49 -35.12 -35.80 -11.09
C GLY A 49 -34.02 -34.79 -10.83
N GLY A 50 -32.85 -35.22 -10.35
CA GLY A 50 -31.68 -34.35 -10.21
C GLY A 50 -31.12 -33.87 -11.56
N LEU A 51 -30.18 -32.93 -11.53
CA LEU A 51 -29.40 -32.46 -12.68
C LEU A 51 -27.91 -32.52 -12.34
N ALA A 52 -27.09 -33.02 -13.26
CA ALA A 52 -25.62 -33.00 -13.16
C ALA A 52 -25.02 -32.21 -14.35
N VAL A 53 -24.11 -31.27 -14.07
CA VAL A 53 -23.42 -30.46 -15.08
C VAL A 53 -21.94 -30.80 -15.04
N VAL A 54 -21.35 -31.17 -16.17
CA VAL A 54 -19.91 -31.48 -16.30
C VAL A 54 -19.29 -30.48 -17.27
N LEU A 55 -18.28 -29.73 -16.80
CA LEU A 55 -17.55 -28.76 -17.62
C LEU A 55 -16.29 -29.40 -18.19
N VAL A 56 -16.14 -29.34 -19.52
CA VAL A 56 -15.02 -29.95 -20.24
C VAL A 56 -14.35 -28.88 -21.10
N PRO A 57 -13.06 -28.55 -20.89
CA PRO A 57 -12.33 -27.64 -21.77
C PRO A 57 -12.08 -28.35 -23.11
N ALA A 58 -12.74 -27.89 -24.16
CA ALA A 58 -12.80 -28.60 -25.43
C ALA A 58 -11.54 -28.38 -26.29
N ASP A 59 -10.90 -27.24 -26.10
CA ASP A 59 -9.62 -26.82 -26.67
C ASP A 59 -8.42 -27.64 -26.17
N ALA A 60 -8.61 -28.43 -25.11
CA ALA A 60 -7.61 -29.36 -24.58
C ALA A 60 -7.82 -30.82 -25.04
N LEU A 61 -8.89 -31.12 -25.80
CA LEU A 61 -9.25 -32.48 -26.20
C LEU A 61 -9.27 -32.65 -27.72
N THR A 62 -8.81 -33.79 -28.19
CA THR A 62 -8.99 -34.24 -29.58
C THR A 62 -10.44 -34.67 -29.85
N PRO A 63 -10.88 -34.74 -31.12
CA PRO A 63 -12.20 -35.25 -31.51
C PRO A 63 -12.53 -36.63 -30.92
N ALA A 64 -11.56 -37.55 -30.94
CA ALA A 64 -11.72 -38.90 -30.40
C ALA A 64 -11.88 -38.91 -28.87
N GLU A 65 -11.18 -38.02 -28.16
CA GLU A 65 -11.29 -37.88 -26.70
C GLU A 65 -12.65 -37.28 -26.29
N ARG A 66 -13.16 -36.29 -27.03
CA ARG A 66 -14.51 -35.75 -26.82
C ARG A 66 -15.60 -36.81 -27.00
N ALA A 67 -15.49 -37.61 -28.07
CA ALA A 67 -16.39 -38.73 -28.31
C ALA A 67 -16.29 -39.81 -27.21
N GLY A 68 -15.08 -40.09 -26.73
CA GLY A 68 -14.84 -41.02 -25.62
C GLY A 68 -15.43 -40.58 -24.29
N VAL A 69 -15.36 -39.28 -23.96
CA VAL A 69 -15.98 -38.70 -22.76
C VAL A 69 -17.51 -38.80 -22.83
N ALA A 70 -18.11 -38.43 -23.97
CA ALA A 70 -19.54 -38.53 -24.20
C ALA A 70 -20.03 -39.99 -24.13
N ALA A 71 -19.33 -40.90 -24.81
CA ALA A 71 -19.63 -42.33 -24.78
C ALA A 71 -19.45 -42.93 -23.37
N GLY A 72 -18.41 -42.54 -22.63
CA GLY A 72 -18.17 -43.00 -21.26
C GLY A 72 -19.23 -42.53 -20.27
N LEU A 73 -19.74 -41.30 -20.42
CA LEU A 73 -20.85 -40.78 -19.62
C LEU A 73 -22.19 -41.45 -19.98
N ALA A 74 -22.40 -41.79 -21.25
CA ALA A 74 -23.57 -42.54 -21.71
C ALA A 74 -23.52 -44.04 -21.33
N ALA A 75 -22.33 -44.64 -21.36
CA ALA A 75 -22.09 -46.05 -21.05
C ALA A 75 -21.89 -46.34 -19.55
N ALA A 76 -21.73 -45.29 -18.73
CA ALA A 76 -21.78 -45.41 -17.28
C ALA A 76 -23.21 -45.80 -16.88
N GLY A 77 -23.49 -47.11 -16.93
CA GLY A 77 -24.72 -47.74 -16.45
C GLY A 77 -24.98 -47.42 -14.97
N PRO A 78 -26.07 -47.94 -14.36
CA PRO A 78 -26.51 -47.53 -13.03
C PRO A 78 -25.35 -47.46 -12.03
N TRP A 79 -25.02 -46.24 -11.61
CA TRP A 79 -24.00 -46.01 -10.60
C TRP A 79 -24.43 -46.72 -9.33
N GLY A 80 -23.53 -47.54 -8.79
CA GLY A 80 -23.83 -48.65 -7.89
C GLY A 80 -24.95 -48.40 -6.88
N ALA A 81 -25.98 -49.25 -6.96
CA ALA A 81 -26.91 -49.71 -5.92
C ALA A 81 -27.57 -48.73 -4.91
N ALA A 82 -27.35 -47.41 -4.95
CA ALA A 82 -27.92 -46.52 -3.94
C ALA A 82 -28.11 -45.07 -4.43
N GLY A 83 -29.14 -44.84 -5.26
CA GLY A 83 -29.72 -43.51 -5.46
C GLY A 83 -30.37 -43.32 -6.84
N PRO A 84 -31.47 -42.54 -6.95
CA PRO A 84 -32.08 -42.24 -8.24
C PRO A 84 -31.14 -41.34 -9.06
N TRP A 85 -31.05 -41.64 -10.35
CA TRP A 85 -30.33 -40.84 -11.35
C TRP A 85 -30.85 -39.39 -11.36
N PRO A 86 -30.00 -38.40 -11.66
CA PRO A 86 -30.50 -37.15 -12.23
C PRO A 86 -31.23 -37.45 -13.54
N ALA A 87 -32.45 -36.94 -13.72
CA ALA A 87 -33.23 -37.19 -14.94
C ALA A 87 -32.55 -36.59 -16.18
N HIS A 88 -31.68 -35.60 -15.97
CA HIS A 88 -30.94 -34.91 -17.01
C HIS A 88 -29.45 -34.80 -16.65
N VAL A 89 -28.57 -35.08 -17.60
CA VAL A 89 -27.12 -34.88 -17.47
C VAL A 89 -26.68 -33.95 -18.58
N VAL A 90 -26.16 -32.77 -18.20
CA VAL A 90 -25.67 -31.75 -19.13
C VAL A 90 -24.14 -31.81 -19.16
N VAL A 91 -23.58 -31.93 -20.35
CA VAL A 91 -22.13 -31.87 -20.58
C VAL A 91 -21.86 -30.57 -21.33
N ALA A 92 -21.23 -29.61 -20.65
CA ALA A 92 -20.91 -28.32 -21.23
C ALA A 92 -19.44 -28.28 -21.67
N PHE A 93 -19.25 -28.15 -22.97
CA PHE A 93 -17.95 -27.95 -23.60
C PHE A 93 -17.64 -26.45 -23.64
N VAL A 94 -16.54 -26.07 -23.01
CA VAL A 94 -16.11 -24.67 -22.87
C VAL A 94 -14.95 -24.43 -23.85
N PHE A 95 -15.06 -23.40 -24.68
CA PHE A 95 -14.04 -23.01 -25.66
C PHE A 95 -13.46 -21.63 -25.32
N ALA A 96 -12.14 -21.52 -25.31
CA ALA A 96 -11.42 -20.26 -25.07
C ALA A 96 -10.93 -19.54 -26.36
N GLY A 97 -11.41 -19.96 -27.55
CA GLY A 97 -11.06 -19.37 -28.85
C GLY A 97 -12.16 -19.53 -29.89
N THR A 98 -11.92 -19.13 -31.14
CA THR A 98 -12.95 -19.02 -32.18
C THR A 98 -13.67 -20.35 -32.44
N LEU A 99 -14.94 -20.42 -32.06
CA LEU A 99 -15.78 -21.57 -32.32
C LEU A 99 -16.09 -21.67 -33.82
N THR A 100 -15.60 -22.73 -34.47
CA THR A 100 -15.85 -22.95 -35.90
C THR A 100 -17.11 -23.80 -36.10
N ALA A 101 -17.84 -23.56 -37.20
CA ALA A 101 -19.05 -24.33 -37.54
C ALA A 101 -18.85 -25.86 -37.57
N PRO A 102 -17.71 -26.42 -38.05
CA PRO A 102 -17.46 -27.86 -38.00
C PRO A 102 -17.33 -28.41 -36.58
N VAL A 103 -16.71 -27.66 -35.67
CA VAL A 103 -16.54 -28.05 -34.26
C VAL A 103 -17.88 -28.00 -33.52
N LEU A 104 -18.69 -26.97 -33.79
CA LEU A 104 -20.04 -26.86 -33.26
C LEU A 104 -20.92 -28.04 -33.69
N ASP A 105 -20.92 -28.38 -34.98
CA ASP A 105 -21.68 -29.50 -35.54
C ASP A 105 -21.19 -30.85 -34.98
N GLU A 106 -19.88 -31.02 -34.77
CA GLU A 106 -19.30 -32.20 -34.12
C GLU A 106 -19.81 -32.37 -32.66
N VAL A 107 -19.75 -31.31 -31.85
CA VAL A 107 -20.18 -31.37 -30.45
C VAL A 107 -21.69 -31.57 -30.32
N LEU A 108 -22.49 -30.93 -31.18
CA LEU A 108 -23.94 -31.11 -31.20
C LEU A 108 -24.35 -32.54 -31.58
N ARG A 109 -23.55 -33.23 -32.42
CA ARG A 109 -23.74 -34.65 -32.78
C ARG A 109 -23.39 -35.63 -31.67
N LEU A 110 -22.65 -35.21 -30.63
CA LEU A 110 -22.35 -36.05 -29.46
C LEU A 110 -23.57 -36.26 -28.54
N GLY A 111 -24.71 -35.62 -28.83
CA GLY A 111 -25.94 -35.83 -28.09
C GLY A 111 -26.43 -37.28 -28.23
N THR A 112 -26.37 -38.03 -27.14
CA THR A 112 -26.83 -39.42 -27.09
C THR A 112 -28.15 -39.50 -26.34
N ARG A 113 -29.18 -40.07 -27.00
CA ARG A 113 -30.34 -40.59 -26.29
C ARG A 113 -29.94 -41.96 -25.72
N GLY A 114 -29.78 -42.04 -24.41
CA GLY A 114 -29.60 -43.31 -23.72
C GLY A 114 -30.90 -44.11 -23.74
N ASP A 115 -30.78 -45.43 -23.79
CA ASP A 115 -31.92 -46.33 -23.78
C ASP A 115 -32.74 -46.14 -22.48
N GLY A 116 -34.07 -46.10 -22.59
CA GLY A 116 -34.97 -45.85 -21.44
C GLY A 116 -35.24 -44.38 -21.08
N GLY A 117 -35.12 -43.45 -22.04
CA GLY A 117 -35.63 -42.07 -21.89
C GLY A 117 -34.68 -41.09 -21.17
N ARG A 118 -33.40 -41.43 -21.05
CA ARG A 118 -32.39 -40.61 -20.36
C ARG A 118 -31.56 -39.83 -21.38
N ALA A 119 -31.54 -38.51 -21.29
CA ALA A 119 -30.87 -37.63 -22.26
C ALA A 119 -29.53 -37.12 -21.71
N VAL A 120 -28.43 -37.43 -22.40
CA VAL A 120 -27.15 -36.72 -22.23
C VAL A 120 -27.13 -35.58 -23.23
N GLU A 121 -26.98 -34.38 -22.68
CA GLU A 121 -27.29 -33.13 -23.34
C GLU A 121 -26.01 -32.31 -23.52
N PRO A 122 -25.40 -32.29 -24.73
CA PRO A 122 -24.21 -31.49 -24.97
C PRO A 122 -24.61 -30.02 -25.08
N TRP A 123 -23.86 -29.16 -24.40
CA TRP A 123 -23.99 -27.71 -24.46
C TRP A 123 -22.65 -27.13 -24.88
N VAL A 124 -22.67 -26.09 -25.71
CA VAL A 124 -21.47 -25.37 -26.12
C VAL A 124 -21.50 -23.98 -25.50
N VAL A 125 -20.43 -23.63 -24.79
CA VAL A 125 -20.26 -22.32 -24.19
C VAL A 125 -19.08 -21.63 -24.88
N ASP A 126 -19.37 -20.57 -25.62
CA ASP A 126 -18.36 -19.69 -26.20
C ASP A 126 -18.08 -18.55 -25.22
N LEU A 127 -16.87 -18.51 -24.69
CA LEU A 127 -16.46 -17.50 -23.72
C LEU A 127 -16.16 -16.13 -24.35
N GLU A 128 -15.88 -16.07 -25.65
CA GLU A 128 -15.56 -14.85 -26.38
C GLU A 128 -16.84 -14.08 -26.75
N SER A 129 -17.82 -14.79 -27.33
CA SER A 129 -19.13 -14.21 -27.66
C SER A 129 -20.11 -14.18 -26.48
N ARG A 130 -19.82 -14.93 -25.40
CA ARG A 130 -20.72 -15.16 -24.26
C ARG A 130 -22.05 -15.80 -24.66
N GLU A 131 -22.06 -16.57 -25.73
CA GLU A 131 -23.23 -17.31 -26.17
C GLU A 131 -23.19 -18.76 -25.68
N VAL A 132 -24.35 -19.24 -25.24
CA VAL A 132 -24.58 -20.66 -24.98
C VAL A 132 -25.41 -21.19 -26.12
N LEU A 133 -24.80 -22.05 -26.94
CA LEU A 133 -25.41 -22.56 -28.16
C LEU A 133 -26.14 -23.87 -27.86
N ARG A 134 -27.43 -23.74 -27.52
CA ARG A 134 -28.44 -24.79 -27.69
C ARG A 134 -29.88 -24.25 -27.61
N PRO A 135 -30.82 -24.66 -28.50
CA PRO A 135 -32.22 -24.28 -28.39
C PRO A 135 -32.95 -25.17 -27.36
N GLY A 136 -33.65 -24.56 -26.39
CA GLY A 136 -34.62 -25.25 -25.53
C GLY A 136 -34.15 -25.67 -24.14
N GLY A 137 -32.94 -25.28 -23.73
CA GLY A 137 -32.46 -25.48 -22.36
C GLY A 137 -33.09 -24.53 -21.34
N PRO A 138 -33.06 -24.84 -20.03
CA PRO A 138 -33.55 -23.91 -19.01
C PRO A 138 -32.74 -22.62 -19.03
N ALA A 139 -33.40 -21.46 -19.13
CA ALA A 139 -32.74 -20.15 -19.18
C ALA A 139 -31.80 -19.91 -17.98
N PHE A 140 -32.10 -20.50 -16.82
CA PHE A 140 -31.26 -20.40 -15.63
C PHE A 140 -29.88 -21.06 -15.81
N LEU A 141 -29.74 -22.12 -16.63
CA LEU A 141 -28.44 -22.74 -16.86
C LEU A 141 -27.54 -21.87 -17.71
N ALA A 142 -28.10 -21.24 -18.74
CA ALA A 142 -27.35 -20.28 -19.55
C ALA A 142 -26.82 -19.14 -18.67
N ASP A 143 -27.64 -18.66 -17.74
CA ASP A 143 -27.26 -17.63 -16.78
C ASP A 143 -26.14 -18.12 -15.83
N VAL A 144 -26.25 -19.33 -15.26
CA VAL A 144 -25.23 -19.94 -14.38
C VAL A 144 -23.89 -20.19 -15.10
N LEU A 145 -23.93 -20.61 -16.37
CA LEU A 145 -22.73 -20.93 -17.14
C LEU A 145 -22.01 -19.67 -17.64
N LEU A 146 -22.75 -18.60 -17.94
CA LEU A 146 -22.21 -17.34 -18.42
C LEU A 146 -21.86 -16.36 -17.28
N HIS A 147 -22.41 -16.55 -16.08
CA HIS A 147 -22.22 -15.66 -14.92
C HIS A 147 -21.62 -16.46 -13.74
N PRO A 148 -20.33 -16.27 -13.40
CA PRO A 148 -19.60 -17.08 -12.39
C PRO A 148 -20.09 -16.93 -10.94
N HIS A 149 -21.20 -16.21 -10.71
CA HIS A 149 -21.89 -16.12 -9.43
C HIS A 149 -23.40 -16.29 -9.67
N PRO A 150 -24.00 -17.46 -9.38
CA PRO A 150 -25.42 -17.67 -9.61
C PRO A 150 -26.26 -16.78 -8.68
N PRO A 151 -27.43 -16.29 -9.13
CA PRO A 151 -28.38 -15.64 -8.23
C PRO A 151 -28.87 -16.62 -7.14
N ALA A 152 -29.27 -16.08 -5.99
CA ALA A 152 -29.88 -16.85 -4.91
C ALA A 152 -31.17 -17.53 -5.41
N LEU A 153 -31.46 -18.74 -4.90
CA LEU A 153 -32.61 -19.54 -5.33
C LEU A 153 -33.93 -18.84 -4.96
N PRO A 154 -34.99 -18.95 -5.78
CA PRO A 154 -36.31 -18.43 -5.44
C PRO A 154 -36.86 -19.13 -4.20
N GLY A 155 -37.19 -18.37 -3.15
CA GLY A 155 -37.74 -18.89 -1.89
C GLY A 155 -37.26 -18.13 -0.64
N GLU A 156 -36.13 -17.43 -0.72
CA GLU A 156 -35.65 -16.53 0.37
C GLU A 156 -36.01 -15.05 0.13
N ALA A 157 -36.73 -14.73 -0.96
CA ALA A 157 -37.01 -13.36 -1.42
C ALA A 157 -38.50 -13.03 -1.60
N GLU A 158 -39.43 -13.74 -0.96
CA GLU A 158 -40.87 -13.49 -1.16
C GLU A 158 -41.47 -12.30 -0.39
N ALA A 159 -40.67 -11.44 0.25
CA ALA A 159 -41.21 -10.23 0.88
C ALA A 159 -40.39 -8.98 0.50
N GLY A 160 -40.51 -8.55 -0.75
CA GLY A 160 -40.03 -7.22 -1.16
C GLY A 160 -39.56 -7.12 -2.60
N ALA A 161 -40.43 -7.43 -3.57
CA ALA A 161 -40.21 -6.98 -4.95
C ALA A 161 -40.39 -5.45 -5.00
N THR A 162 -39.30 -4.71 -5.18
CA THR A 162 -39.33 -3.39 -5.83
C THR A 162 -38.91 -3.58 -7.30
N PRO A 163 -39.63 -2.96 -8.26
CA PRO A 163 -39.40 -3.20 -9.69
C PRO A 163 -38.11 -2.53 -10.16
N GLY A 164 -37.36 -3.21 -11.05
CA GLY A 164 -36.28 -2.64 -11.84
C GLY A 164 -35.06 -2.18 -11.05
N VAL A 165 -34.22 -3.10 -10.59
CA VAL A 165 -32.86 -2.77 -10.16
C VAL A 165 -31.91 -3.34 -11.21
N GLU A 166 -31.56 -2.51 -12.21
CA GLU A 166 -30.20 -2.58 -12.75
C GLU A 166 -29.28 -2.75 -11.53
N ARG A 167 -28.55 -3.87 -11.42
CA ARG A 167 -27.50 -3.91 -10.40
C ARG A 167 -26.61 -2.73 -10.76
N PRO A 168 -26.56 -1.68 -9.92
CA PRO A 168 -25.73 -0.54 -10.25
C PRO A 168 -24.34 -1.12 -10.47
N ALA A 169 -23.62 -0.69 -11.52
CA ALA A 169 -22.17 -0.75 -11.47
C ALA A 169 -21.82 -0.33 -10.04
N ARG A 170 -21.22 -1.21 -9.22
CA ARG A 170 -20.97 -0.88 -7.82
C ARG A 170 -20.35 0.50 -7.86
N ASP A 171 -21.06 1.52 -7.37
CA ASP A 171 -20.55 2.87 -7.32
C ASP A 171 -19.36 2.77 -6.39
N LEU A 172 -18.19 2.52 -6.96
CA LEU A 172 -16.95 2.54 -6.23
C LEU A 172 -16.92 3.95 -5.68
N PRO A 173 -16.90 4.12 -4.34
CA PRO A 173 -17.05 5.42 -3.74
C PRO A 173 -16.05 6.35 -4.42
N VAL A 174 -16.55 7.46 -4.97
CA VAL A 174 -15.67 8.43 -5.62
C VAL A 174 -14.62 8.83 -4.57
N PRO A 175 -13.32 8.76 -4.89
CA PRO A 175 -12.25 8.95 -3.92
C PRO A 175 -12.07 10.45 -3.62
N TYR A 176 -13.07 11.02 -2.94
CA TYR A 176 -13.19 12.45 -2.68
C TYR A 176 -12.00 12.98 -1.87
N VAL A 177 -11.53 12.22 -0.88
CA VAL A 177 -10.42 12.67 -0.03
C VAL A 177 -9.12 12.69 -0.82
N THR A 178 -8.90 11.70 -1.68
CA THR A 178 -7.74 11.68 -2.59
C THR A 178 -7.71 12.92 -3.47
N TYR A 179 -8.83 13.29 -4.10
CA TYR A 179 -8.91 14.48 -4.93
C TYR A 179 -8.78 15.79 -4.13
N ALA A 180 -9.36 15.85 -2.94
CA ALA A 180 -9.20 17.00 -2.05
C ALA A 180 -7.72 17.19 -1.65
N LEU A 181 -6.99 16.10 -1.35
CA LEU A 181 -5.57 16.15 -1.05
C LEU A 181 -4.74 16.58 -2.26
N LEU A 182 -5.04 16.08 -3.46
CA LEU A 182 -4.39 16.51 -4.71
C LEU A 182 -4.59 18.02 -4.95
N ALA A 183 -5.81 18.51 -4.78
CA ALA A 183 -6.11 19.93 -4.88
C ALA A 183 -5.35 20.75 -3.82
N ALA A 184 -5.30 20.27 -2.58
CA ALA A 184 -4.60 20.94 -1.49
C ALA A 184 -3.08 21.05 -1.75
N ILE A 185 -2.41 19.96 -2.14
CA ILE A 185 -0.96 20.02 -2.42
C ILE A 185 -0.65 20.91 -3.64
N GLY A 186 -1.53 20.92 -4.65
CA GLY A 186 -1.41 21.80 -5.81
C GLY A 186 -1.58 23.27 -5.43
N ALA A 187 -2.59 23.59 -4.62
CA ALA A 187 -2.84 24.96 -4.14
C ALA A 187 -1.70 25.47 -3.27
N VAL A 188 -1.18 24.66 -2.34
CA VAL A 188 -0.02 25.01 -1.51
C VAL A 188 1.23 25.20 -2.37
N TYR A 189 1.45 24.35 -3.37
CA TYR A 189 2.57 24.54 -4.29
C TYR A 189 2.50 25.87 -5.04
N LEU A 190 1.34 26.20 -5.63
CA LEU A 190 1.13 27.48 -6.31
C LEU A 190 1.33 28.66 -5.35
N TRP A 191 0.87 28.53 -4.11
CA TRP A 191 1.10 29.54 -3.08
C TRP A 191 2.60 29.78 -2.83
N LEU A 192 3.40 28.72 -2.72
CA LEU A 192 4.85 28.83 -2.56
C LEU A 192 5.50 29.53 -3.75
N GLU A 193 5.10 29.21 -4.98
CA GLU A 193 5.66 29.83 -6.18
C GLU A 193 5.47 31.35 -6.19
N VAL A 194 4.28 31.83 -5.80
CA VAL A 194 4.00 33.27 -5.70
C VAL A 194 4.74 33.93 -4.51
N HIS A 195 5.02 33.18 -3.44
CA HIS A 195 5.64 33.70 -2.21
C HIS A 195 7.14 33.38 -2.10
N GLY A 196 7.78 33.13 -3.23
CA GLY A 196 9.23 33.03 -3.33
C GLY A 196 9.76 31.76 -3.98
N GLY A 197 8.94 30.85 -4.46
CA GLY A 197 9.42 29.65 -5.14
C GLY A 197 9.68 28.50 -4.18
N SER A 198 9.24 27.33 -4.60
CA SER A 198 9.29 26.09 -3.82
C SER A 198 10.68 25.49 -3.65
N THR A 199 11.67 25.94 -4.41
CA THR A 199 13.04 25.40 -4.39
C THR A 199 13.94 26.03 -3.31
N ARG A 200 13.49 27.12 -2.68
CA ARG A 200 14.25 27.81 -1.63
C ARG A 200 13.91 27.26 -0.25
N SER A 201 14.91 26.70 0.44
CA SER A 201 14.75 26.17 1.80
C SER A 201 14.20 27.19 2.79
N SER A 202 14.56 28.47 2.68
CA SER A 202 14.04 29.54 3.54
C SER A 202 12.53 29.76 3.37
N VAL A 203 12.02 29.62 2.13
CA VAL A 203 10.59 29.71 1.83
C VAL A 203 9.86 28.49 2.40
N LEU A 204 10.39 27.28 2.19
CA LEU A 204 9.83 26.05 2.76
C LEU A 204 9.77 26.09 4.30
N ILE A 205 10.85 26.53 4.95
CA ILE A 205 10.89 26.71 6.41
C ILE A 205 9.85 27.74 6.84
N ARG A 206 9.77 28.90 6.18
CA ARG A 206 8.76 29.93 6.53
C ARG A 206 7.34 29.36 6.50
N TRP A 207 7.02 28.54 5.51
CA TRP A 207 5.66 28.05 5.27
C TRP A 207 5.33 26.69 5.92
N GLY A 208 6.21 26.16 6.77
CA GLY A 208 5.87 25.02 7.63
C GLY A 208 6.57 23.72 7.32
N ALA A 209 7.76 23.74 6.72
CA ALA A 209 8.57 22.54 6.56
C ALA A 209 8.86 21.88 7.92
N ASN A 210 9.05 20.56 7.89
CA ASN A 210 9.50 19.79 9.04
C ASN A 210 10.94 20.17 9.33
N TYR A 211 11.13 21.05 10.31
CA TYR A 211 12.39 21.71 10.62
C TYR A 211 12.60 21.66 12.13
N GLY A 212 13.55 20.84 12.57
CA GLY A 212 13.79 20.53 13.97
C GLY A 212 13.99 21.75 14.87
N PRO A 213 14.78 22.77 14.49
CA PRO A 213 14.96 23.99 15.26
C PRO A 213 13.63 24.68 15.59
N ALA A 214 12.79 24.92 14.59
CA ALA A 214 11.51 25.59 14.80
C ALA A 214 10.53 24.72 15.61
N ILE A 215 10.56 23.39 15.42
CA ILE A 215 9.67 22.48 16.15
C ILE A 215 10.05 22.40 17.63
N VAL A 216 11.33 22.17 17.92
CA VAL A 216 11.79 21.84 19.28
C VAL A 216 12.08 23.10 20.09
N LEU A 217 12.70 24.12 19.48
CA LEU A 217 13.05 25.37 20.16
C LEU A 217 11.91 26.39 20.09
N GLY A 218 11.24 26.46 18.93
CA GLY A 218 10.12 27.37 18.70
C GLY A 218 8.76 26.83 19.14
N GLY A 219 8.66 25.55 19.51
CA GLY A 219 7.38 24.91 19.86
C GLY A 219 6.40 24.77 18.68
N GLU A 220 6.89 24.87 17.44
CA GLU A 220 6.07 24.91 16.24
C GLU A 220 5.66 23.50 15.74
N TYR A 221 5.05 22.69 16.63
CA TYR A 221 4.69 21.29 16.36
C TYR A 221 3.72 21.08 15.18
N TRP A 222 2.96 22.11 14.82
CA TRP A 222 2.07 22.10 13.65
C TRP A 222 2.82 21.80 12.34
N ARG A 223 4.13 22.06 12.30
CA ARG A 223 5.03 21.75 11.17
C ARG A 223 5.07 20.28 10.80
N LEU A 224 4.90 19.38 11.77
CA LEU A 224 4.85 17.94 11.53
C LEU A 224 3.71 17.57 10.56
N PHE A 225 2.61 18.32 10.61
CA PHE A 225 1.47 18.14 9.73
C PHE A 225 1.59 18.96 8.44
N THR A 226 1.94 20.25 8.52
CA THR A 226 1.99 21.12 7.33
C THR A 226 3.06 20.71 6.33
N ALA A 227 4.17 20.10 6.79
CA ALA A 227 5.22 19.55 5.94
C ALA A 227 4.70 18.60 4.85
N MET A 228 3.59 17.91 5.12
CA MET A 228 2.97 16.94 4.20
C MET A 228 2.42 17.59 2.93
N PHE A 229 2.16 18.91 2.94
CA PHE A 229 1.55 19.62 1.81
C PHE A 229 2.55 20.44 0.99
N LEU A 230 3.70 20.76 1.58
CA LEU A 230 4.79 21.49 0.94
C LEU A 230 5.56 20.56 -0.01
N HIS A 231 5.99 21.06 -1.16
CA HIS A 231 6.78 20.30 -2.14
C HIS A 231 7.94 21.15 -2.63
N ALA A 232 9.11 20.54 -2.84
CA ALA A 232 10.31 21.23 -3.31
C ALA A 232 10.47 21.06 -4.83
N GLY A 233 9.98 22.02 -5.61
CA GLY A 233 10.00 21.98 -7.07
C GLY A 233 8.90 21.12 -7.71
N ILE A 234 8.65 21.39 -8.99
CA ILE A 234 7.54 20.80 -9.75
C ILE A 234 7.66 19.27 -9.90
N ALA A 235 8.87 18.75 -10.11
CA ALA A 235 9.08 17.31 -10.27
C ALA A 235 8.67 16.54 -9.00
N HIS A 236 9.01 17.09 -7.82
CA HIS A 236 8.62 16.50 -6.54
C HIS A 236 7.09 16.51 -6.35
N LEU A 237 6.42 17.61 -6.69
CA LEU A 237 4.95 17.69 -6.66
C LEU A 237 4.32 16.66 -7.59
N VAL A 238 4.74 16.61 -8.85
CA VAL A 238 4.15 15.72 -9.87
C VAL A 238 4.31 14.27 -9.47
N MET A 239 5.50 13.84 -9.02
CA MET A 239 5.75 12.46 -8.61
C MET A 239 4.88 12.06 -7.41
N ASN A 240 4.79 12.89 -6.37
CA ASN A 240 3.91 12.62 -5.24
C ASN A 240 2.43 12.66 -5.64
N GLY A 241 2.04 13.57 -6.53
CA GLY A 241 0.69 13.69 -7.06
C GLY A 241 0.27 12.44 -7.84
N LEU A 242 1.14 11.89 -8.69
CA LEU A 242 0.88 10.65 -9.43
C LEU A 242 0.71 9.45 -8.49
N VAL A 243 1.59 9.33 -7.50
CA VAL A 243 1.50 8.26 -6.49
C VAL A 243 0.25 8.43 -5.64
N LEU A 244 -0.08 9.64 -5.20
CA LEU A 244 -1.31 9.93 -4.44
C LEU A 244 -2.55 9.62 -5.27
N ALA A 245 -2.57 10.00 -6.54
CA ALA A 245 -3.67 9.69 -7.44
C ALA A 245 -3.86 8.18 -7.57
N HIS A 246 -2.79 7.39 -7.71
CA HIS A 246 -2.91 5.94 -7.83
C HIS A 246 -3.21 5.25 -6.49
N MET A 247 -2.32 5.41 -5.51
CA MET A 247 -2.41 4.74 -4.20
C MET A 247 -3.52 5.30 -3.32
N GLY A 248 -3.78 6.61 -3.39
CA GLY A 248 -4.88 7.25 -2.66
C GLY A 248 -6.21 6.65 -3.07
N ARG A 249 -6.51 6.61 -4.37
CA ARG A 249 -7.74 6.00 -4.88
C ARG A 249 -7.86 4.53 -4.49
N LEU A 250 -6.78 3.76 -4.59
CA LEU A 250 -6.76 2.35 -4.21
C LEU A 250 -7.10 2.19 -2.72
N VAL A 251 -6.38 2.86 -1.82
CA VAL A 251 -6.58 2.69 -0.37
C VAL A 251 -7.92 3.29 0.08
N GLU A 252 -8.35 4.41 -0.50
CA GLU A 252 -9.67 4.99 -0.24
C GLU A 252 -10.80 4.05 -0.66
N THR A 253 -10.66 3.35 -1.78
CA THR A 253 -11.63 2.32 -2.21
C THR A 253 -11.63 1.12 -1.27
N LEU A 254 -10.46 0.68 -0.80
CA LEU A 254 -10.32 -0.49 0.07
C LEU A 254 -10.84 -0.23 1.50
N PHE A 255 -10.62 0.96 2.04
CA PHE A 255 -10.92 1.29 3.45
C PHE A 255 -12.12 2.23 3.64
N GLY A 256 -12.52 2.97 2.60
CA GLY A 256 -13.46 4.08 2.66
C GLY A 256 -12.82 5.39 3.11
N SER A 257 -13.44 6.52 2.75
CA SER A 257 -12.90 7.88 2.90
C SER A 257 -12.42 8.25 4.30
N TRP A 258 -13.18 7.96 5.36
CA TRP A 258 -12.79 8.32 6.74
C TRP A 258 -11.62 7.50 7.28
N ARG A 259 -11.57 6.20 6.96
CA ARG A 259 -10.42 5.38 7.34
C ARG A 259 -9.18 5.77 6.54
N PHE A 260 -9.34 6.06 5.26
CA PHE A 260 -8.27 6.58 4.42
C PHE A 260 -7.72 7.92 4.94
N ALA A 261 -8.57 8.89 5.26
CA ALA A 261 -8.15 10.17 5.81
C ALA A 261 -7.33 9.99 7.11
N PHE A 262 -7.81 9.12 8.02
CA PHE A 262 -7.09 8.77 9.24
C PHE A 262 -5.74 8.11 8.95
N ILE A 263 -5.70 7.11 8.07
CA ILE A 263 -4.47 6.40 7.69
C ILE A 263 -3.46 7.37 7.07
N TYR A 264 -3.88 8.23 6.15
CA TYR A 264 -3.03 9.21 5.49
C TYR A 264 -2.43 10.20 6.49
N ALA A 265 -3.28 10.77 7.36
CA ALA A 265 -2.83 11.72 8.38
C ALA A 265 -1.87 11.06 9.40
N ALA A 266 -2.22 9.89 9.93
CA ALA A 266 -1.42 9.17 10.90
C ALA A 266 -0.06 8.73 10.33
N ALA A 267 -0.05 8.26 9.07
CA ALA A 267 1.17 7.91 8.36
C ALA A 267 2.07 9.13 8.14
N GLY A 268 1.50 10.25 7.65
CA GLY A 268 2.26 11.48 7.44
C GLY A 268 2.88 12.01 8.72
N LEU A 269 2.11 12.06 9.81
CA LEU A 269 2.61 12.45 11.14
C LEU A 269 3.70 11.52 11.65
N SER A 270 3.52 10.20 11.49
CA SER A 270 4.52 9.21 11.88
C SER A 270 5.81 9.33 11.06
N GLY A 271 5.70 9.62 9.76
CA GLY A 271 6.82 9.92 8.88
C GLY A 271 7.55 11.19 9.31
N SER A 272 6.85 12.31 9.47
CA SER A 272 7.43 13.57 9.93
C SER A 272 8.10 13.44 11.30
N LEU A 273 7.48 12.69 12.21
CA LEU A 273 8.04 12.43 13.52
C LEU A 273 9.33 11.60 13.43
N MET A 274 9.32 10.50 12.67
CA MET A 274 10.51 9.66 12.55
C MET A 274 11.66 10.38 11.82
N SER A 275 11.33 11.24 10.86
CA SER A 275 12.27 12.17 10.23
C SER A 275 12.86 13.16 11.25
N LEU A 276 12.03 13.76 12.12
CA LEU A 276 12.50 14.66 13.16
C LEU A 276 13.45 13.96 14.14
N LEU A 277 13.14 12.72 14.52
CA LEU A 277 13.87 11.96 15.54
C LEU A 277 15.18 11.34 15.01
N LEU A 278 15.17 10.83 13.78
CA LEU A 278 16.26 9.99 13.24
C LEU A 278 16.93 10.58 11.98
N GLY A 279 16.24 11.51 11.32
CA GLY A 279 16.71 12.23 10.15
C GLY A 279 17.65 13.38 10.50
N SER A 280 17.82 14.30 9.55
CA SER A 280 18.63 15.49 9.79
C SER A 280 17.78 16.51 10.54
N PHE A 281 18.18 16.80 11.78
CA PHE A 281 17.48 17.76 12.63
C PHE A 281 17.38 19.15 11.98
N VAL A 282 18.38 19.51 11.19
CA VAL A 282 18.61 20.86 10.69
C VAL A 282 18.32 21.05 9.21
N ARG A 283 17.99 19.99 8.47
CA ARG A 283 17.58 20.12 7.05
C ARG A 283 16.07 20.05 6.97
N PRO A 284 15.40 21.03 6.34
CA PRO A 284 13.96 20.99 6.22
C PRO A 284 13.52 19.81 5.36
N SER A 285 12.56 19.04 5.86
CA SER A 285 11.90 17.96 5.12
C SER A 285 10.48 18.39 4.73
N VAL A 286 10.09 18.10 3.50
CA VAL A 286 8.78 18.45 2.92
C VAL A 286 8.30 17.32 2.01
N GLY A 287 6.99 17.23 1.83
CA GLY A 287 6.37 16.36 0.85
C GLY A 287 5.38 15.38 1.46
N ALA A 288 4.42 14.96 0.63
CA ALA A 288 3.43 13.96 1.01
C ALA A 288 4.02 12.54 1.15
N SER A 289 5.27 12.31 0.73
CA SER A 289 5.85 10.98 0.54
C SER A 289 5.83 10.09 1.80
N GLY A 290 5.95 10.65 3.01
CA GLY A 290 5.76 9.89 4.24
C GLY A 290 4.35 9.28 4.33
N ALA A 291 3.31 10.08 4.08
CA ALA A 291 1.93 9.59 4.03
C ALA A 291 1.72 8.57 2.89
N LEU A 292 2.34 8.81 1.72
CA LEU A 292 2.27 7.89 0.58
C LEU A 292 2.90 6.52 0.86
N PHE A 293 4.07 6.50 1.52
CA PHE A 293 4.64 5.25 2.04
C PHE A 293 3.71 4.56 3.04
N GLY A 294 2.99 5.33 3.85
CA GLY A 294 1.94 4.77 4.69
C GLY A 294 0.76 4.16 3.94
N LEU A 295 0.42 4.67 2.75
CA LEU A 295 -0.58 4.01 1.89
C LEU A 295 -0.09 2.65 1.40
N PHE A 296 1.20 2.51 1.10
CA PHE A 296 1.79 1.19 0.85
C PHE A 296 1.74 0.29 2.10
N GLY A 297 2.01 0.85 3.29
CA GLY A 297 1.89 0.12 4.56
C GLY A 297 0.46 -0.36 4.84
N ALA A 298 -0.53 0.48 4.55
CA ALA A 298 -1.95 0.15 4.66
C ALA A 298 -2.36 -0.94 3.65
N ALA A 299 -1.83 -0.89 2.42
CA ALA A 299 -2.03 -1.93 1.43
C ALA A 299 -1.41 -3.27 1.87
N VAL A 300 -0.20 -3.27 2.43
CA VAL A 300 0.43 -4.47 3.03
C VAL A 300 -0.45 -5.02 4.14
N TYR A 301 -0.94 -4.18 5.04
CA TYR A 301 -1.88 -4.61 6.09
C TYR A 301 -3.16 -5.22 5.50
N PHE A 302 -3.79 -4.57 4.52
CA PHE A 302 -5.02 -5.05 3.88
C PHE A 302 -4.80 -6.43 3.25
N ARG A 303 -3.67 -6.62 2.53
CA ARG A 303 -3.30 -7.90 1.91
C ARG A 303 -3.13 -9.03 2.92
N ILE A 304 -2.66 -8.73 4.13
CA ILE A 304 -2.49 -9.69 5.23
C ILE A 304 -3.81 -9.99 5.92
N ALA A 305 -4.59 -8.95 6.19
CA ALA A 305 -5.84 -9.07 6.95
C ALA A 305 -6.96 -9.69 6.11
N ALA A 306 -7.00 -9.38 4.81
CA ALA A 306 -8.05 -9.78 3.89
C ALA A 306 -7.53 -10.47 2.62
N PRO A 307 -6.74 -11.56 2.73
CA PRO A 307 -6.08 -12.21 1.59
C PRO A 307 -7.04 -12.79 0.54
N ARG A 308 -8.31 -13.04 0.93
CA ARG A 308 -9.37 -13.48 0.01
C ARG A 308 -10.03 -12.33 -0.76
N GLN A 309 -10.01 -11.11 -0.20
CA GLN A 309 -10.62 -9.93 -0.83
C GLN A 309 -9.65 -9.22 -1.78
N TRP A 310 -8.34 -9.33 -1.53
CA TRP A 310 -7.32 -8.71 -2.38
C TRP A 310 -6.13 -9.66 -2.57
N ARG A 311 -6.03 -10.25 -3.76
CA ARG A 311 -5.09 -11.33 -4.11
C ARG A 311 -3.83 -10.84 -4.86
N VAL A 312 -3.47 -9.57 -4.73
CA VAL A 312 -2.29 -9.00 -5.40
C VAL A 312 -1.02 -9.78 -5.00
N PRO A 313 -0.16 -10.15 -5.96
CA PRO A 313 1.13 -10.80 -5.69
C PRO A 313 2.03 -9.93 -4.80
N TRP A 314 2.74 -10.55 -3.87
CA TRP A 314 3.64 -9.85 -2.96
C TRP A 314 4.71 -9.04 -3.69
N GLY A 315 5.25 -9.57 -4.80
CA GLY A 315 6.23 -8.86 -5.62
C GLY A 315 5.70 -7.52 -6.14
N GLN A 316 4.44 -7.47 -6.60
CA GLN A 316 3.83 -6.23 -7.10
C GLN A 316 3.63 -5.18 -6.00
N LEU A 317 3.46 -5.61 -4.75
CA LEU A 317 3.27 -4.72 -3.61
C LEU A 317 4.60 -4.26 -2.98
N LEU A 318 5.57 -5.17 -2.85
CA LEU A 318 6.83 -4.92 -2.15
C LEU A 318 7.91 -4.32 -3.06
N TRP A 319 7.86 -4.60 -4.37
CA TRP A 319 8.84 -4.08 -5.32
C TRP A 319 8.89 -2.55 -5.36
N PRO A 320 7.75 -1.82 -5.48
CA PRO A 320 7.77 -0.36 -5.48
C PRO A 320 8.33 0.23 -4.17
N ILE A 321 8.06 -0.41 -3.02
CA ILE A 321 8.56 0.01 -1.72
C ILE A 321 10.08 -0.13 -1.68
N GLY A 322 10.60 -1.30 -2.03
CA GLY A 322 12.03 -1.59 -2.04
C GLY A 322 12.80 -0.68 -3.01
N LEU A 323 12.27 -0.48 -4.21
CA LEU A 323 12.88 0.38 -5.22
C LEU A 323 12.95 1.84 -4.75
N ASN A 324 11.88 2.40 -4.18
CA ASN A 324 11.89 3.79 -3.72
C ASN A 324 12.84 4.00 -2.52
N LEU A 325 12.91 3.06 -1.58
CA LEU A 325 13.87 3.12 -0.47
C LEU A 325 15.32 3.03 -0.98
N ALA A 326 15.58 2.15 -1.95
CA ALA A 326 16.90 2.03 -2.57
C ALA A 326 17.29 3.33 -3.30
N ILE A 327 16.38 3.92 -4.07
CA ILE A 327 16.59 5.23 -4.70
C ILE A 327 16.89 6.30 -3.65
N GLY A 328 16.18 6.29 -2.51
CA GLY A 328 16.42 7.23 -1.42
C GLY A 328 17.77 7.08 -0.71
N LEU A 329 18.43 5.91 -0.83
CA LEU A 329 19.81 5.73 -0.38
C LEU A 329 20.82 6.30 -1.37
N LEU A 330 20.47 6.37 -2.65
CA LEU A 330 21.36 6.79 -3.74
C LEU A 330 21.24 8.28 -4.07
N ILE A 331 20.05 8.86 -3.93
CA ILE A 331 19.78 10.27 -4.27
C ILE A 331 19.80 11.11 -2.99
N PRO A 332 20.74 12.08 -2.88
CA PRO A 332 20.76 13.02 -1.77
C PRO A 332 19.45 13.80 -1.65
N ASN A 333 19.07 14.15 -0.41
CA ASN A 333 17.85 14.89 -0.07
C ASN A 333 16.53 14.12 -0.15
N ILE A 334 16.57 12.79 -0.31
CA ILE A 334 15.40 11.93 -0.06
C ILE A 334 15.37 11.51 1.40
N ASP A 335 14.22 11.70 2.04
CA ASP A 335 14.03 11.41 3.46
C ASP A 335 13.53 9.99 3.69
N ASN A 336 14.46 9.04 3.72
CA ASN A 336 14.15 7.64 3.99
C ASN A 336 13.59 7.39 5.40
N TRP A 337 13.90 8.25 6.38
CA TRP A 337 13.32 8.13 7.72
C TRP A 337 11.83 8.49 7.71
N ALA A 338 11.44 9.53 6.96
CA ALA A 338 10.04 9.83 6.71
C ALA A 338 9.31 8.67 6.00
N HIS A 339 9.95 8.04 5.01
CA HIS A 339 9.37 6.91 4.29
C HIS A 339 9.16 5.68 5.18
N LEU A 340 10.17 5.29 5.95
CA LEU A 340 10.06 4.17 6.88
C LEU A 340 9.03 4.45 7.99
N GLY A 341 9.00 5.68 8.52
CA GLY A 341 8.07 6.08 9.58
C GLY A 341 6.64 6.13 9.07
N GLY A 342 6.46 6.61 7.84
CA GLY A 342 5.22 6.57 7.10
C GLY A 342 4.71 5.15 6.86
N LEU A 343 5.57 4.26 6.34
CA LEU A 343 5.24 2.85 6.07
C LEU A 343 4.76 2.14 7.33
N ALA A 344 5.52 2.25 8.43
CA ALA A 344 5.16 1.65 9.71
C ALA A 344 3.90 2.28 10.32
N GLY A 345 3.80 3.61 10.30
CA GLY A 345 2.66 4.37 10.80
C GLY A 345 1.37 4.07 10.05
N GLY A 346 1.42 3.98 8.72
CA GLY A 346 0.28 3.62 7.88
C GLY A 346 -0.17 2.18 8.07
N PHE A 347 0.76 1.23 8.21
CA PHE A 347 0.43 -0.15 8.58
C PHE A 347 -0.28 -0.22 9.94
N ALA A 348 0.26 0.45 10.96
CA ALA A 348 -0.33 0.50 12.29
C ALA A 348 -1.70 1.19 12.28
N ALA A 349 -1.84 2.33 11.60
CA ALA A 349 -3.09 3.05 11.46
C ALA A 349 -4.16 2.21 10.75
N ALA A 350 -3.79 1.49 9.69
CA ALA A 350 -4.69 0.57 9.01
C ALA A 350 -5.11 -0.61 9.92
N ALA A 351 -4.19 -1.11 10.74
CA ALA A 351 -4.49 -2.13 11.75
C ALA A 351 -5.45 -1.65 12.84
N VAL A 352 -5.34 -0.38 13.25
CA VAL A 352 -6.26 0.27 14.19
C VAL A 352 -7.64 0.50 13.55
N ALA A 353 -7.66 1.03 12.32
CA ALA A 353 -8.88 1.36 11.57
C ALA A 353 -9.69 0.11 11.17
N GLY A 354 -9.00 -1.02 10.97
CA GLY A 354 -9.58 -2.29 10.59
C GLY A 354 -9.99 -2.35 9.11
N VAL A 355 -10.15 -3.57 8.60
CA VAL A 355 -10.69 -3.80 7.26
C VAL A 355 -12.22 -3.74 7.30
N PRO A 356 -12.88 -3.03 6.37
CA PRO A 356 -14.34 -3.01 6.32
C PRO A 356 -14.94 -4.42 6.21
N ARG A 357 -16.03 -4.68 6.95
CA ARG A 357 -16.79 -5.95 6.93
C ARG A 357 -15.99 -7.19 7.38
N GLN A 358 -14.85 -7.00 8.05
CA GLN A 358 -14.15 -8.06 8.78
C GLN A 358 -14.10 -7.73 10.27
N GLY A 359 -14.18 -8.74 11.13
CA GLY A 359 -14.13 -8.59 12.59
C GLY A 359 -12.81 -8.02 13.11
N ARG A 360 -12.72 -7.77 14.43
CA ARG A 360 -11.53 -7.17 15.07
C ARG A 360 -10.26 -7.96 14.71
N ALA A 361 -9.31 -7.30 14.04
CA ALA A 361 -8.12 -7.92 13.49
C ALA A 361 -7.04 -8.25 14.54
N ARG A 362 -6.30 -9.34 14.32
CA ARG A 362 -5.18 -9.82 15.16
C ARG A 362 -4.10 -8.75 15.46
N TRP A 363 -3.91 -7.80 14.53
CA TRP A 363 -2.90 -6.75 14.64
C TRP A 363 -3.37 -5.48 15.36
N ARG A 364 -4.66 -5.38 15.71
CA ARG A 364 -5.21 -4.16 16.33
C ARG A 364 -4.60 -3.89 17.71
N ARG A 365 -4.49 -4.91 18.57
CA ARG A 365 -3.90 -4.78 19.92
C ARG A 365 -2.43 -4.34 19.88
N PRO A 366 -1.52 -5.02 19.16
CA PRO A 366 -0.12 -4.59 19.10
C PRO A 366 0.03 -3.20 18.46
N ALA A 367 -0.78 -2.84 17.46
CA ALA A 367 -0.76 -1.50 16.87
C ALA A 367 -1.16 -0.41 17.88
N VAL A 368 -2.24 -0.63 18.66
CA VAL A 368 -2.64 0.31 19.72
C VAL A 368 -1.54 0.45 20.77
N LEU A 369 -0.93 -0.65 21.21
CA LEU A 369 0.16 -0.61 22.18
C LEU A 369 1.39 0.14 21.65
N ALA A 370 1.75 -0.07 20.39
CA ALA A 370 2.85 0.66 19.76
C ALA A 370 2.57 2.18 19.68
N VAL A 371 1.35 2.57 19.28
CA VAL A 371 0.93 3.98 19.24
C VAL A 371 0.99 4.61 20.63
N VAL A 372 0.47 3.92 21.65
CA VAL A 372 0.50 4.41 23.04
C VAL A 372 1.94 4.51 23.55
N ALA A 373 2.80 3.52 23.26
CA ALA A 373 4.20 3.55 23.67
C ALA A 373 4.94 4.74 23.06
N VAL A 374 4.76 5.01 21.76
CA VAL A 374 5.34 6.19 21.11
C VAL A 374 4.82 7.47 21.75
N ALA A 375 3.50 7.59 21.97
CA ALA A 375 2.92 8.77 22.63
C ALA A 375 3.50 9.00 24.03
N VAL A 376 3.66 7.93 24.83
CA VAL A 376 4.27 8.01 26.16
C VAL A 376 5.73 8.44 26.09
N LEU A 377 6.52 7.88 25.16
CA LEU A 377 7.94 8.26 24.99
C LEU A 377 8.10 9.72 24.57
N LEU A 378 7.19 10.25 23.75
CA LEU A 378 7.16 11.67 23.37
C LEU A 378 6.82 12.57 24.57
N VAL A 379 5.78 12.22 25.35
CA VAL A 379 5.36 12.99 26.53
C VAL A 379 6.43 12.95 27.63
N ALA A 380 7.11 11.82 27.80
CA ALA A 380 8.17 11.67 28.78
C ALA A 380 9.47 12.40 28.41
N GLY A 381 9.54 13.04 27.24
CA GLY A 381 10.77 13.69 26.75
C GLY A 381 11.93 12.71 26.55
N ALA A 382 11.63 11.41 26.44
CA ALA A 382 12.62 10.33 26.51
C ALA A 382 13.31 10.05 25.16
N PHE A 383 13.01 10.84 24.12
CA PHE A 383 13.73 10.80 22.85
C PHE A 383 14.76 11.93 22.80
N PRO A 384 16.04 11.67 23.15
CA PRO A 384 17.09 12.61 22.83
C PRO A 384 17.15 12.71 21.31
N ILE A 385 16.83 13.88 20.76
CA ILE A 385 16.98 14.13 19.32
C ILE A 385 18.49 14.31 19.09
N PRO A 386 19.17 13.34 18.46
CA PRO A 386 20.62 13.38 18.38
C PRO A 386 21.04 14.49 17.42
N VAL A 387 21.45 15.63 17.98
CA VAL A 387 22.05 16.71 17.21
C VAL A 387 23.44 16.25 16.76
N ARG A 388 23.60 15.95 15.47
CA ARG A 388 24.90 15.56 14.92
C ARG A 388 25.83 16.78 14.95
N ALA A 389 27.04 16.61 15.47
CA ALA A 389 28.00 17.71 15.63
C ALA A 389 28.25 18.50 14.34
N ARG A 390 28.37 17.80 13.20
CA ARG A 390 28.53 18.42 11.88
C ARG A 390 27.32 19.27 11.46
N ASP A 391 26.12 18.72 11.59
CA ASP A 391 24.86 19.40 11.23
C ASP A 391 24.69 20.69 12.08
N ALA A 392 25.02 20.62 13.36
CA ALA A 392 24.99 21.77 14.25
C ALA A 392 26.08 22.80 13.93
N LEU A 393 27.30 22.37 13.59
CA LEU A 393 28.37 23.27 13.19
C LEU A 393 27.98 24.06 11.93
N GLU A 394 27.47 23.38 10.90
CA GLU A 394 27.01 24.01 9.65
C GLU A 394 25.89 25.03 9.92
N GLN A 395 24.94 24.73 10.83
CA GLN A 395 23.89 25.70 11.20
C GLN A 395 24.43 26.89 11.99
N GLY A 396 25.34 26.66 12.93
CA GLY A 396 26.00 27.73 13.66
C GLY A 396 26.66 28.73 12.72
N GLN A 397 27.38 28.23 11.72
CA GLN A 397 28.00 29.04 10.66
C GLN A 397 26.97 29.76 9.78
N ALA A 398 25.89 29.07 9.39
CA ALA A 398 24.82 29.67 8.59
C ALA A 398 24.10 30.80 9.35
N ALA A 399 23.77 30.58 10.62
CA ALA A 399 23.15 31.57 11.49
C ALA A 399 24.07 32.78 11.72
N MET A 400 25.38 32.56 11.88
CA MET A 400 26.38 33.63 11.92
C MET A 400 26.38 34.46 10.63
N ALA A 401 26.32 33.82 9.46
CA ALA A 401 26.34 34.50 8.16
C ALA A 401 25.13 35.44 7.98
N VAL A 402 23.97 35.11 8.56
CA VAL A 402 22.76 35.95 8.54
C VAL A 402 22.58 36.80 9.82
N ARG A 403 23.63 36.91 10.65
CA ARG A 403 23.67 37.71 11.89
C ARG A 403 22.64 37.32 12.95
N ARG A 404 22.21 36.06 12.99
CA ARG A 404 21.37 35.50 14.06
C ARG A 404 22.24 34.92 15.16
N TYR A 405 22.85 35.79 15.95
CA TYR A 405 23.92 35.41 16.88
C TYR A 405 23.47 34.47 18.02
N GLU A 406 22.27 34.64 18.56
CA GLU A 406 21.73 33.73 19.60
C GLU A 406 21.52 32.31 19.07
N GLU A 407 20.94 32.19 17.86
CA GLU A 407 20.76 30.91 17.17
C GLU A 407 22.12 30.28 16.85
N ALA A 408 23.08 31.09 16.39
CA ALA A 408 24.45 30.63 16.13
C ALA A 408 25.12 30.09 17.39
N GLU A 409 25.03 30.79 18.52
CA GLU A 409 25.62 30.36 19.78
C GLU A 409 25.05 29.01 20.24
N TYR A 410 23.72 28.85 20.19
CA TYR A 410 23.05 27.60 20.54
C TYR A 410 23.61 26.43 19.72
N TRP A 411 23.63 26.56 18.39
CA TRP A 411 24.08 25.49 17.50
C TRP A 411 25.55 25.16 17.68
N LEU A 412 26.42 26.16 17.80
CA LEU A 412 27.84 25.92 17.97
C LEU A 412 28.14 25.26 19.33
N ARG A 413 27.40 25.62 20.39
CA ARG A 413 27.51 24.94 21.70
C ARG A 413 27.01 23.49 21.66
N GLU A 414 25.93 23.21 20.93
CA GLU A 414 25.48 21.82 20.71
C GLU A 414 26.50 21.03 19.88
N ALA A 415 27.11 21.64 18.87
CA ALA A 415 28.16 21.03 18.06
C ALA A 415 29.40 20.66 18.91
N ALA A 416 29.83 21.57 19.79
CA ALA A 416 30.93 21.34 20.73
C ALA A 416 30.59 20.21 21.72
N ARG A 417 29.36 20.19 22.27
CA ARG A 417 28.91 19.12 23.18
C ARG A 417 28.83 17.76 22.50
N ALA A 418 28.34 17.71 21.26
CA ALA A 418 28.20 16.47 20.49
C ALA A 418 29.55 15.92 20.01
N SER A 419 30.58 16.75 19.87
CA SER A 419 31.93 16.32 19.52
C SER A 419 33.01 17.11 20.29
N PRO A 420 33.23 16.80 21.58
CA PRO A 420 34.14 17.58 22.44
C PRO A 420 35.61 17.62 21.98
N GLY A 421 36.03 16.68 21.12
CA GLY A 421 37.37 16.66 20.53
C GLY A 421 37.53 17.41 19.21
N ASP A 422 36.45 18.00 18.68
CA ASP A 422 36.51 18.80 17.45
C ASP A 422 36.76 20.26 17.78
N TRP A 423 37.85 20.84 17.27
CA TRP A 423 38.20 22.23 17.52
C TRP A 423 37.34 23.23 16.73
N ARG A 424 36.65 22.80 15.66
CA ARG A 424 35.93 23.71 14.75
C ARG A 424 34.77 24.47 15.43
N PRO A 425 33.88 23.83 16.22
CA PRO A 425 32.85 24.54 16.96
C PRO A 425 33.40 25.60 17.91
N HIS A 426 34.48 25.30 18.63
CA HIS A 426 35.14 26.24 19.53
C HIS A 426 35.72 27.45 18.77
N LEU A 427 36.28 27.24 17.59
CA LEU A 427 36.79 28.35 16.77
C LEU A 427 35.67 29.27 16.30
N GLU A 428 34.54 28.72 15.88
CA GLU A 428 33.38 29.52 15.48
C GLU A 428 32.74 30.24 16.68
N LEU A 429 32.68 29.61 17.86
CA LEU A 429 32.26 30.27 19.10
C LEU A 429 33.19 31.44 19.45
N ALA A 430 34.51 31.24 19.33
CA ALA A 430 35.49 32.29 19.57
C ALA A 430 35.26 33.50 18.64
N ARG A 431 34.99 33.25 17.36
CA ARG A 431 34.62 34.31 16.39
C ARG A 431 33.31 35.00 16.77
N LEU A 432 32.28 34.22 17.10
CA LEU A 432 30.96 34.73 17.49
C LEU A 432 31.06 35.67 18.71
N TYR A 433 31.74 35.23 19.76
CA TYR A 433 31.93 36.01 20.97
C TYR A 433 32.77 37.26 20.73
N TYR A 434 33.82 37.17 19.90
CA TYR A 434 34.59 38.34 19.51
C TYR A 434 33.72 39.37 18.76
N LEU A 435 32.90 38.92 17.80
CA LEU A 435 32.00 39.78 17.03
C LEU A 435 30.92 40.45 17.88
N THR A 436 30.50 39.80 18.96
CA THR A 436 29.47 40.30 19.89
C THR A 436 30.04 41.05 21.08
N GLY A 437 31.36 41.28 21.12
CA GLY A 437 32.04 42.03 22.20
C GLY A 437 32.28 41.23 23.48
N ARG A 438 31.99 39.94 23.49
CA ARG A 438 32.19 39.00 24.61
C ARG A 438 33.62 38.48 24.64
N TYR A 439 34.58 39.39 24.83
CA TYR A 439 36.00 39.10 24.67
C TYR A 439 36.55 38.03 25.62
N GLU A 440 35.99 37.90 26.82
CA GLU A 440 36.45 36.87 27.76
C GLU A 440 36.15 35.46 27.27
N GLU A 441 34.91 35.24 26.84
CA GLU A 441 34.46 33.97 26.31
C GLU A 441 35.13 33.68 24.97
N ALA A 442 35.35 34.71 24.14
CA ALA A 442 36.12 34.58 22.91
C ALA A 442 37.55 34.07 23.16
N GLY A 443 38.21 34.58 24.20
CA GLY A 443 39.53 34.13 24.61
C GLY A 443 39.52 32.70 25.13
N ALA A 444 38.56 32.34 25.99
CA ALA A 444 38.45 30.99 26.55
C ALA A 444 38.23 29.93 25.47
N GLU A 445 37.36 30.18 24.49
CA GLU A 445 37.13 29.27 23.37
C GLU A 445 38.35 29.16 22.46
N ALA A 446 39.05 30.27 22.19
CA ALA A 446 40.28 30.24 21.40
C ALA A 446 41.42 29.49 22.10
N GLU A 447 41.54 29.56 23.43
CA GLU A 447 42.44 28.72 24.22
C GLU A 447 42.08 27.24 24.10
N GLN A 448 40.79 26.88 24.14
CA GLN A 448 40.36 25.50 23.90
C GLN A 448 40.73 25.00 22.50
N VAL A 449 40.58 25.84 21.47
CA VAL A 449 41.02 25.49 20.11
C VAL A 449 42.51 25.18 20.07
N LEU A 450 43.35 25.95 20.77
CA LEU A 450 44.78 25.67 20.83
C LEU A 450 45.13 24.44 21.66
N GLY A 451 44.33 24.10 22.66
CA GLY A 451 44.45 22.83 23.38
C GLY A 451 44.19 21.61 22.47
N LEU A 452 43.18 21.70 21.60
CA LEU A 452 42.80 20.63 20.67
C LEU A 452 43.64 20.62 19.36
N ALA A 453 44.03 21.79 18.87
CA ALA A 453 44.78 22.00 17.65
C ALA A 453 45.85 23.10 17.83
N PRO A 454 47.02 22.76 18.43
CA PRO A 454 48.04 23.75 18.80
C PRO A 454 48.56 24.61 17.64
N GLY A 455 48.52 24.10 16.41
CA GLY A 455 48.94 24.79 15.19
C GLY A 455 47.89 25.73 14.58
N ASN A 456 46.70 25.85 15.18
CA ASN A 456 45.61 26.63 14.59
C ASN A 456 45.95 28.14 14.59
N ARG A 457 46.23 28.67 13.39
CA ARG A 457 46.63 30.07 13.20
C ARG A 457 45.50 31.05 13.54
N GLU A 458 44.26 30.69 13.23
CA GLU A 458 43.10 31.58 13.40
C GLU A 458 42.79 31.79 14.88
N ALA A 459 42.88 30.76 15.71
CA ALA A 459 42.72 30.89 17.16
C ALA A 459 43.76 31.82 17.79
N ARG A 460 45.03 31.77 17.34
CA ARG A 460 46.07 32.70 17.80
C ARG A 460 45.77 34.14 17.41
N ILE A 461 45.24 34.36 16.20
CA ILE A 461 44.82 35.69 15.73
C ILE A 461 43.70 36.23 16.62
N ILE A 462 42.69 35.41 16.92
CA ILE A 462 41.58 35.80 17.80
C ILE A 462 42.09 36.14 19.21
N LEU A 463 42.99 35.34 19.79
CA LEU A 463 43.57 35.63 21.10
C LEU A 463 44.32 36.97 21.12
N GLY A 464 45.17 37.22 20.12
CA GLY A 464 45.85 38.51 20.00
C GLY A 464 44.88 39.69 19.90
N ALA A 465 43.79 39.52 19.13
CA ALA A 465 42.75 40.53 19.00
C ALA A 465 41.96 40.76 20.32
N VAL A 466 41.67 39.69 21.06
CA VAL A 466 41.02 39.74 22.38
C VAL A 466 41.89 40.48 23.40
N GLU A 467 43.20 40.22 23.44
CA GLU A 467 44.12 40.91 24.34
C GLU A 467 44.22 42.41 24.04
N ASP A 468 44.25 42.76 22.76
CA ASP A 468 44.26 44.15 22.34
C ASP A 468 42.93 44.86 22.70
N ALA A 469 41.79 44.22 22.45
CA ALA A 469 40.49 44.72 22.84
C ALA A 469 40.38 44.94 24.37
N ARG A 470 40.86 43.99 25.19
CA ARG A 470 40.93 44.11 26.66
C ARG A 470 41.78 45.30 27.10
N ARG A 471 42.95 45.48 26.48
CA ARG A 471 43.84 46.63 26.77
C ARG A 471 43.16 47.96 26.48
N ARG A 472 42.43 48.07 25.37
CA ARG A 472 41.68 49.28 25.02
C ARG A 472 40.47 49.53 25.93
N ALA A 473 39.83 48.48 26.43
CA ALA A 473 38.67 48.56 27.32
C ALA A 473 39.04 48.78 28.80
N GLY A 474 40.33 48.76 29.16
CA GLY A 474 40.78 48.94 30.55
C GLY A 474 40.49 47.74 31.47
N ILE A 475 40.04 46.60 30.92
CA ILE A 475 39.76 45.38 31.67
C ILE A 475 41.10 44.67 31.94
N ARG A 476 41.70 44.91 33.12
CA ARG A 476 42.85 44.13 33.60
C ARG A 476 42.34 42.92 34.39
N ARG A 477 42.96 41.75 34.16
CA ARG A 477 42.75 40.52 34.92
C ARG A 477 42.92 40.74 36.42
#